data_AF-A7MTE7-F1
#
_entry.id   AF-A7MTE7-F1
#
_cell.length_a   1.000
_cell.length_b   1.000
_cell.length_c   1.000
_cell.angle_alpha   90.00
_cell.angle_beta   90.00
_cell.angle_gamma   90.00
#
_symmetry.space_group_name_H-M   'P 1'
#
loop_
_entity.id
_entity.type
_entity.pdbx_description
1 polymer ?
#
loop_
_entity_poly.entity_id
_entity_poly.type
_entity_poly.pdbx_seq_one_letter_code
_entity_poly.pdbx_strand_id
1 'polypeptide(L)'
;MISFGNVSALQAALPQARNEILSEGKLNVGGKEYKIDADTQQFVRSNPSDSAVARFFEATGKLFREGNTDSVAKAITKSVFDNELGQAQRLQSSSSVEHGQMLFKDARLKTPADVLNAFSRLDAQAIKSDSGELNQLAERAMSEALLDTKSGHDLKSQIGEGATKALAGKVVKAFGGGAMGVKNNPNTAMGLEVVFETEVKNLKAAQAHIEGLANKDLSSGVYADSLAEDKFNKTGTTNNLERAAAWIINASTSKGNDADNITALLKEYAANDKDLLNMDNLKELHARAVPNIERDYRGPATAGGALPSSIGGEGMLKQHIEGFLKENPVADKDLGKQLFAGVIGYHGFTDGNGRMGRMLYAIAELRNDSFTPLALSAELSLHGIK
;
A
#
# COMPACT_ATOMS: atom_id res chain seq x y z
N MET A 1 10.00 -34.18 -27.32
CA MET A 1 8.96 -34.67 -26.37
C MET A 1 9.62 -35.46 -25.26
N ILE A 2 9.64 -34.88 -24.07
CA ILE A 2 10.24 -35.48 -22.87
C ILE A 2 9.38 -36.67 -22.43
N SER A 3 10.03 -37.79 -22.07
CA SER A 3 9.34 -39.05 -21.78
C SER A 3 9.88 -39.72 -20.51
N PHE A 4 8.98 -40.20 -19.66
CA PHE A 4 9.30 -40.98 -18.46
C PHE A 4 8.51 -42.28 -18.43
N GLY A 5 9.15 -43.36 -17.94
CA GLY A 5 8.49 -44.67 -17.84
C GLY A 5 7.31 -44.68 -16.86
N ASN A 6 7.35 -43.86 -15.81
CA ASN A 6 6.29 -43.70 -14.81
C ASN A 6 6.48 -42.37 -14.02
N VAL A 7 5.57 -42.09 -13.09
CA VAL A 7 5.61 -40.86 -12.26
C VAL A 7 6.82 -40.85 -11.32
N SER A 8 7.25 -41.99 -10.79
CA SER A 8 8.43 -42.07 -9.91
C SER A 8 9.72 -41.69 -10.65
N ALA A 9 9.85 -42.11 -11.91
CA ALA A 9 10.97 -41.72 -12.78
C ALA A 9 10.96 -40.21 -13.08
N LEU A 10 9.77 -39.62 -13.29
CA LEU A 10 9.62 -38.16 -13.39
C LEU A 10 10.05 -37.47 -12.09
N GLN A 11 9.59 -37.95 -10.93
CA GLN A 11 9.92 -37.36 -9.63
C GLN A 11 11.43 -37.39 -9.34
N ALA A 12 12.11 -38.48 -9.69
CA ALA A 12 13.56 -38.58 -9.53
C ALA A 12 14.36 -37.63 -10.46
N ALA A 13 13.77 -37.23 -11.59
CA ALA A 13 14.37 -36.31 -12.54
C ALA A 13 14.04 -34.83 -12.27
N LEU A 14 13.14 -34.55 -11.32
CA LEU A 14 12.89 -33.20 -10.82
C LEU A 14 13.92 -32.93 -9.71
N PRO A 15 14.74 -31.86 -9.81
CA PRO A 15 14.42 -30.56 -10.42
C PRO A 15 14.98 -30.29 -11.83
N GLN A 16 15.94 -31.10 -12.32
CA GLN A 16 16.73 -30.78 -13.52
C GLN A 16 15.89 -30.76 -14.81
N ALA A 17 14.89 -31.65 -14.92
CA ALA A 17 14.03 -31.72 -16.09
C ALA A 17 12.89 -30.69 -16.09
N ARG A 18 12.69 -29.93 -15.00
CA ARG A 18 11.50 -29.07 -14.83
C ARG A 18 11.41 -27.99 -15.90
N ASN A 19 12.49 -27.24 -16.11
CA ASN A 19 12.48 -26.12 -17.06
C ASN A 19 12.27 -26.61 -18.50
N GLU A 20 12.85 -27.76 -18.84
CA GLU A 20 12.67 -28.40 -20.15
C GLU A 20 11.19 -28.82 -20.35
N ILE A 21 10.58 -29.44 -19.32
CA ILE A 21 9.15 -29.80 -19.32
C ILE A 21 8.25 -28.57 -19.52
N LEU A 22 8.56 -27.47 -18.83
CA LEU A 22 7.81 -26.22 -18.96
C LEU A 22 8.00 -25.60 -20.35
N SER A 23 9.20 -25.64 -20.93
CA SER A 23 9.45 -25.11 -22.28
C SER A 23 8.79 -25.94 -23.38
N GLU A 24 8.74 -27.26 -23.24
CA GLU A 24 8.13 -28.16 -24.21
C GLU A 24 6.59 -28.09 -24.14
N GLY A 25 6.03 -27.78 -22.96
CA GLY A 25 4.59 -27.69 -22.71
C GLY A 25 3.86 -29.05 -22.76
N LYS A 26 4.59 -30.15 -23.02
CA LYS A 26 4.07 -31.51 -23.18
C LYS A 26 5.03 -32.54 -22.62
N LEU A 27 4.48 -33.66 -22.18
CA LEU A 27 5.20 -34.72 -21.49
C LEU A 27 4.57 -36.08 -21.79
N ASN A 28 5.38 -37.11 -22.00
CA ASN A 28 4.92 -38.49 -22.04
C ASN A 28 5.25 -39.21 -20.71
N VAL A 29 4.24 -39.79 -20.05
CA VAL A 29 4.45 -40.63 -18.86
C VAL A 29 3.72 -41.96 -19.04
N GLY A 30 4.46 -43.07 -18.96
CA GLY A 30 3.89 -44.41 -19.08
C GLY A 30 3.23 -44.67 -20.44
N GLY A 31 3.74 -44.04 -21.50
CA GLY A 31 3.22 -44.17 -22.87
C GLY A 31 2.00 -43.31 -23.18
N LYS A 32 1.64 -42.36 -22.31
CA LYS A 32 0.52 -41.43 -22.51
C LYS A 32 1.02 -39.99 -22.55
N GLU A 33 0.51 -39.20 -23.49
CA GLU A 33 0.84 -37.78 -23.62
C GLU A 33 -0.05 -36.92 -22.70
N TYR A 34 0.59 -35.98 -22.02
CA TYR A 34 -0.02 -34.95 -21.19
C TYR A 34 0.47 -33.57 -21.65
N LYS A 35 -0.43 -32.59 -21.63
CA LYS A 35 -0.18 -31.18 -21.96
C LYS A 35 -0.33 -30.33 -20.71
N ILE A 36 0.46 -29.27 -20.63
CA ILE A 36 0.31 -28.25 -19.59
C ILE A 36 -0.86 -27.33 -19.98
N ASP A 37 -1.83 -27.20 -19.07
CA ASP A 37 -2.72 -26.07 -19.00
C ASP A 37 -2.03 -24.98 -18.17
N ALA A 38 -1.60 -23.91 -18.86
CA ALA A 38 -0.82 -22.84 -18.25
C ALA A 38 -1.66 -21.98 -17.28
N ASP A 39 -2.95 -21.81 -17.56
CA ASP A 39 -3.85 -20.97 -16.76
C ASP A 39 -4.12 -21.58 -15.39
N THR A 40 -4.13 -22.92 -15.31
CA THR A 40 -4.40 -23.64 -14.06
C THR A 40 -3.17 -24.31 -13.46
N GLN A 41 -2.01 -24.26 -14.12
CA GLN A 41 -0.82 -25.05 -13.77
C GLN A 41 -1.18 -26.53 -13.54
N GLN A 42 -1.86 -27.14 -14.52
CA GLN A 42 -2.21 -28.56 -14.49
C GLN A 42 -1.67 -29.30 -15.68
N PHE A 43 -1.40 -30.58 -15.49
CA PHE A 43 -1.30 -31.50 -16.62
C PHE A 43 -2.67 -32.07 -16.93
N VAL A 44 -3.11 -31.88 -18.17
CA VAL A 44 -4.30 -32.53 -18.74
C VAL A 44 -3.86 -33.57 -19.74
N ARG A 45 -4.59 -34.68 -19.80
CA ARG A 45 -4.29 -35.71 -20.79
C ARG A 45 -4.60 -35.17 -22.19
N SER A 46 -3.67 -35.32 -23.11
CA SER A 46 -3.96 -35.13 -24.53
C SER A 46 -4.93 -36.21 -24.96
N ASN A 47 -6.10 -35.84 -25.50
CA ASN A 47 -7.05 -36.81 -26.05
C ASN A 47 -6.31 -37.81 -26.96
N PRO A 48 -6.63 -39.11 -26.89
CA PRO A 48 -6.25 -40.01 -27.96
C PRO A 48 -6.85 -39.47 -29.25
N SER A 49 -6.12 -39.58 -30.35
CA SER A 49 -6.67 -39.41 -31.71
C SER A 49 -8.07 -40.03 -31.81
N ASP A 50 -9.00 -39.40 -32.53
CA ASP A 50 -10.44 -39.76 -32.70
C ASP A 50 -10.78 -41.18 -33.18
N SER A 51 -9.81 -42.07 -33.24
CA SER A 51 -9.96 -43.48 -33.56
C SER A 51 -10.74 -44.25 -32.49
N ALA A 52 -11.83 -44.90 -32.92
CA ALA A 52 -12.62 -45.82 -32.11
C ALA A 52 -11.78 -46.97 -31.50
N VAL A 53 -10.70 -47.36 -32.17
CA VAL A 53 -9.77 -48.40 -31.71
C VAL A 53 -8.97 -47.91 -30.50
N ALA A 54 -8.54 -46.64 -30.49
CA ALA A 54 -7.84 -46.06 -29.36
C ALA A 54 -8.74 -45.97 -28.11
N ARG A 55 -10.03 -45.63 -28.28
CA ARG A 55 -11.02 -45.61 -27.20
C ARG A 55 -11.29 -47.01 -26.61
N PHE A 56 -11.31 -48.05 -27.46
CA PHE A 56 -11.50 -49.45 -27.03
C PHE A 56 -10.31 -49.99 -26.22
N PHE A 57 -9.08 -49.74 -26.66
CA PHE A 57 -7.87 -50.12 -25.90
C PHE A 57 -7.72 -49.33 -24.60
N GLU A 58 -8.25 -48.12 -24.54
CA GLU A 58 -8.29 -47.34 -23.31
C GLU A 58 -9.33 -47.86 -22.31
N ALA A 59 -10.52 -48.23 -22.77
CA ALA A 59 -11.57 -48.83 -21.94
C ALA A 59 -11.12 -50.18 -21.36
N THR A 60 -10.45 -51.01 -22.15
CA THR A 60 -9.84 -52.27 -21.68
C THR A 60 -8.59 -52.02 -20.83
N GLY A 61 -7.79 -51.01 -21.14
CA GLY A 61 -6.64 -50.60 -20.31
C GLY A 61 -7.03 -50.11 -18.90
N LYS A 62 -8.19 -49.45 -18.74
CA LYS A 62 -8.75 -49.08 -17.43
C LYS A 62 -9.12 -50.29 -16.56
N LEU A 63 -9.36 -51.46 -17.17
CA LEU A 63 -9.69 -52.71 -16.49
C LEU A 63 -8.44 -53.51 -16.04
N PHE A 64 -7.27 -53.29 -16.66
CA PHE A 64 -6.09 -54.16 -16.47
C PHE A 64 -4.79 -53.46 -16.02
N ARG A 65 -4.74 -52.13 -15.93
CA ARG A 65 -3.59 -51.40 -15.38
C ARG A 65 -4.03 -50.50 -14.22
N GLU A 66 -3.46 -50.75 -13.05
CA GLU A 66 -3.59 -49.91 -11.86
C GLU A 66 -3.10 -48.49 -12.15
N GLY A 67 -4.03 -47.57 -12.41
CA GLY A 67 -3.73 -46.16 -12.60
C GLY A 67 -4.83 -45.45 -13.39
N ASN A 68 -5.78 -44.85 -12.68
CA ASN A 68 -6.72 -43.91 -13.26
C ASN A 68 -5.92 -42.79 -13.99
N THR A 69 -6.25 -42.47 -15.24
CA THR A 69 -5.51 -41.44 -16.00
C THR A 69 -5.54 -40.08 -15.31
N ASP A 70 -6.61 -39.82 -14.56
CA ASP A 70 -6.76 -38.62 -13.74
C ASP A 70 -5.84 -38.66 -12.52
N SER A 71 -5.51 -39.85 -11.99
CA SER A 71 -4.54 -39.97 -10.89
C SER A 71 -3.11 -39.73 -11.37
N VAL A 72 -2.76 -40.15 -12.59
CA VAL A 72 -1.44 -39.86 -13.18
C VAL A 72 -1.28 -38.37 -13.48
N ALA A 73 -2.27 -37.74 -14.10
CA ALA A 73 -2.28 -36.29 -14.36
C ALA A 73 -2.12 -35.48 -13.06
N LYS A 74 -2.86 -35.85 -12.01
CA LYS A 74 -2.73 -35.24 -10.67
C LYS A 74 -1.35 -35.43 -10.07
N ALA A 75 -0.78 -36.63 -10.19
CA ALA A 75 0.54 -36.92 -9.61
C ALA A 75 1.69 -36.18 -10.34
N ILE A 76 1.60 -36.04 -11.67
CA ILE A 76 2.52 -35.21 -12.45
C ILE A 76 2.38 -33.75 -12.03
N THR A 77 1.15 -33.23 -11.98
CA THR A 77 0.86 -31.86 -11.55
C THR A 77 1.46 -31.56 -10.18
N LYS A 78 1.23 -32.44 -9.21
CA LYS A 78 1.80 -32.32 -7.87
C LYS A 78 3.32 -32.24 -7.89
N SER A 79 3.95 -33.10 -8.67
CA SER A 79 5.42 -33.17 -8.73
C SER A 79 6.03 -31.91 -9.35
N VAL A 80 5.41 -31.36 -10.40
CA VAL A 80 5.96 -30.23 -11.19
C VAL A 80 5.57 -28.86 -10.64
N PHE A 81 4.34 -28.69 -10.15
CA PHE A 81 3.74 -27.40 -9.80
C PHE A 81 3.39 -27.22 -8.32
N ASP A 82 3.15 -28.29 -7.56
CA ASP A 82 2.76 -28.17 -6.14
C ASP A 82 4.02 -28.27 -5.25
N ASN A 83 4.95 -27.35 -5.50
CA ASN A 83 6.24 -27.21 -4.83
C ASN A 83 6.66 -25.72 -4.79
N GLU A 84 7.77 -25.40 -4.12
CA GLU A 84 8.27 -24.02 -3.94
C GLU A 84 8.48 -23.26 -5.26
N LEU A 85 8.91 -23.93 -6.33
CA LEU A 85 9.12 -23.29 -7.64
C LEU A 85 7.80 -22.94 -8.31
N GLY A 86 6.76 -23.77 -8.14
CA GLY A 86 5.41 -23.47 -8.60
C GLY A 86 4.78 -22.31 -7.81
N GLN A 87 4.96 -22.29 -6.49
CA GLN A 87 4.55 -21.18 -5.63
C GLN A 87 5.23 -19.87 -6.04
N ALA A 88 6.55 -19.87 -6.26
CA ALA A 88 7.29 -18.69 -6.70
C ALA A 88 6.73 -18.11 -8.01
N GLN A 89 6.34 -18.97 -8.95
CA GLN A 89 5.70 -18.54 -10.20
C GLN A 89 4.31 -17.94 -9.95
N ARG A 90 3.50 -18.55 -9.06
CA ARG A 90 2.16 -18.04 -8.71
C ARG A 90 2.22 -16.68 -8.02
N LEU A 91 3.20 -16.46 -7.14
CA LEU A 91 3.41 -15.18 -6.46
C LEU A 91 3.81 -14.04 -7.41
N GLN A 92 4.31 -14.34 -8.60
CA GLN A 92 4.66 -13.37 -9.64
C GLN A 92 3.49 -13.04 -10.58
N SER A 93 2.31 -13.65 -10.39
CA SER A 93 1.14 -13.36 -11.22
C SER A 93 0.74 -11.88 -11.16
N SER A 94 -0.03 -11.40 -12.13
CA SER A 94 -0.52 -10.01 -12.17
C SER A 94 -1.61 -9.73 -11.12
N SER A 95 -2.55 -10.66 -10.89
CA SER A 95 -3.63 -10.52 -9.91
C SER A 95 -3.81 -11.77 -9.04
N SER A 96 -4.63 -11.63 -7.99
CA SER A 96 -5.09 -12.75 -7.18
C SER A 96 -5.92 -13.76 -7.98
N VAL A 97 -6.54 -13.35 -9.10
CA VAL A 97 -7.34 -14.23 -9.96
C VAL A 97 -6.44 -15.25 -10.63
N GLU A 98 -5.37 -14.82 -11.32
CA GLU A 98 -4.44 -15.76 -11.94
C GLU A 98 -3.76 -16.65 -10.88
N HIS A 99 -3.37 -16.07 -9.73
CA HIS A 99 -2.82 -16.86 -8.62
C HIS A 99 -3.83 -17.94 -8.17
N GLY A 100 -5.09 -17.55 -7.93
CA GLY A 100 -6.16 -18.45 -7.51
C GLY A 100 -6.48 -19.52 -8.54
N GLN A 101 -6.50 -19.19 -9.85
CA GLN A 101 -6.70 -20.15 -10.93
C GLN A 101 -5.61 -21.24 -10.90
N MET A 102 -4.35 -20.83 -10.71
CA MET A 102 -3.19 -21.71 -10.67
C MET A 102 -3.08 -22.53 -9.37
N LEU A 103 -3.52 -21.97 -8.23
CA LEU A 103 -3.46 -22.64 -6.92
C LEU A 103 -4.63 -23.59 -6.72
N PHE A 104 -5.86 -23.13 -6.97
CA PHE A 104 -7.08 -23.92 -6.82
C PHE A 104 -7.40 -24.80 -8.02
N LYS A 105 -6.62 -24.64 -9.10
CA LYS A 105 -6.78 -25.38 -10.34
C LYS A 105 -8.18 -25.18 -10.95
N ASP A 106 -8.66 -23.94 -10.94
CA ASP A 106 -10.02 -23.59 -11.35
C ASP A 106 -10.01 -22.35 -12.28
N ALA A 107 -10.02 -22.59 -13.59
CA ALA A 107 -10.04 -21.52 -14.60
C ALA A 107 -11.34 -20.68 -14.59
N ARG A 108 -12.37 -21.09 -13.84
CA ARG A 108 -13.65 -20.37 -13.75
C ARG A 108 -13.60 -19.19 -12.80
N LEU A 109 -12.54 -19.05 -12.00
CA LEU A 109 -12.34 -17.88 -11.14
C LEU A 109 -12.06 -16.67 -12.04
N LYS A 110 -12.90 -15.62 -11.96
CA LYS A 110 -12.77 -14.43 -12.82
C LYS A 110 -12.61 -13.14 -12.03
N THR A 111 -12.93 -13.15 -10.74
CA THR A 111 -12.87 -11.99 -9.87
C THR A 111 -12.17 -12.32 -8.55
N PRO A 112 -11.61 -11.32 -7.82
CA PRO A 112 -11.10 -11.53 -6.47
C PRO A 112 -12.16 -12.13 -5.53
N ALA A 113 -13.44 -11.78 -5.71
CA ALA A 113 -14.54 -12.37 -4.96
C ALA A 113 -14.71 -13.88 -5.24
N ASP A 114 -14.55 -14.33 -6.49
CA ASP A 114 -14.54 -15.76 -6.81
C ASP A 114 -13.40 -16.49 -6.09
N VAL A 115 -12.22 -15.87 -6.07
CA VAL A 115 -11.03 -16.42 -5.38
C VAL A 115 -11.32 -16.55 -3.88
N LEU A 116 -11.85 -15.52 -3.22
CA LEU A 116 -12.22 -15.56 -1.81
C LEU A 116 -13.27 -16.64 -1.54
N ASN A 117 -14.29 -16.76 -2.39
CA ASN A 117 -15.32 -17.79 -2.29
C ASN A 117 -14.74 -19.21 -2.43
N ALA A 118 -13.67 -19.40 -3.20
CA ALA A 118 -13.02 -20.70 -3.36
C ALA A 118 -12.37 -21.22 -2.05
N PHE A 119 -11.98 -20.35 -1.12
CA PHE A 119 -11.45 -20.76 0.20
C PHE A 119 -12.47 -21.56 1.03
N SER A 120 -13.77 -21.31 0.85
CA SER A 120 -14.83 -22.07 1.54
C SER A 120 -14.76 -23.58 1.23
N ARG A 121 -14.27 -23.93 0.04
CA ARG A 121 -14.15 -25.30 -0.47
C ARG A 121 -12.92 -26.03 0.05
N LEU A 122 -11.94 -25.32 0.61
CA LEU A 122 -10.72 -25.91 1.15
C LEU A 122 -11.00 -26.63 2.46
N ASP A 123 -10.32 -27.73 2.70
CA ASP A 123 -10.32 -28.38 4.01
C ASP A 123 -9.54 -27.54 5.04
N ALA A 124 -10.01 -27.48 6.28
CA ALA A 124 -9.38 -26.67 7.32
C ALA A 124 -7.97 -27.17 7.68
N GLN A 125 -7.73 -28.49 7.59
CA GLN A 125 -6.41 -29.06 7.81
C GLN A 125 -5.46 -28.70 6.66
N ALA A 126 -5.97 -28.65 5.43
CA ALA A 126 -5.19 -28.21 4.26
C ALA A 126 -4.71 -26.75 4.42
N ILE A 127 -5.56 -25.86 4.94
CA ILE A 127 -5.15 -24.47 5.23
C ILE A 127 -4.06 -24.41 6.30
N LYS A 128 -4.15 -25.25 7.33
CA LYS A 128 -3.13 -25.29 8.39
C LYS A 128 -1.78 -25.84 7.90
N SER A 129 -1.79 -26.79 6.97
CA SER A 129 -0.56 -27.38 6.42
C SER A 129 0.16 -26.47 5.42
N ASP A 130 -0.57 -25.56 4.76
CA ASP A 130 -0.02 -24.64 3.75
C ASP A 130 -0.48 -23.19 4.01
N SER A 131 -0.25 -22.73 5.24
CA SER A 131 -0.76 -21.42 5.66
C SER A 131 -0.05 -20.24 4.98
N GLY A 132 1.18 -20.44 4.49
CA GLY A 132 1.99 -19.36 3.92
C GLY A 132 1.40 -18.80 2.63
N GLU A 133 1.31 -19.63 1.59
CA GLU A 133 0.81 -19.21 0.28
C GLU A 133 -0.68 -18.82 0.33
N LEU A 134 -1.48 -19.59 1.08
CA LEU A 134 -2.91 -19.32 1.23
C LEU A 134 -3.18 -17.99 1.94
N ASN A 135 -2.38 -17.62 2.95
CA ASN A 135 -2.51 -16.30 3.58
C ASN A 135 -2.12 -15.19 2.60
N GLN A 136 -1.06 -15.36 1.82
CA GLN A 136 -0.65 -14.37 0.81
C GLN A 136 -1.75 -14.17 -0.25
N LEU A 137 -2.35 -15.26 -0.76
CA LEU A 137 -3.45 -15.18 -1.70
C LEU A 137 -4.69 -14.52 -1.08
N ALA A 138 -5.03 -14.87 0.15
CA ALA A 138 -6.16 -14.28 0.88
C ALA A 138 -5.97 -12.77 1.07
N GLU A 139 -4.80 -12.33 1.54
CA GLU A 139 -4.46 -10.91 1.72
C GLU A 139 -4.55 -10.14 0.40
N ARG A 140 -4.04 -10.72 -0.67
CA ARG A 140 -4.02 -10.12 -2.00
C ARG A 140 -5.43 -10.01 -2.60
N ALA A 141 -6.22 -11.08 -2.56
CA ALA A 141 -7.59 -11.09 -3.06
C ALA A 141 -8.51 -10.14 -2.26
N MET A 142 -8.36 -10.09 -0.93
CA MET A 142 -9.09 -9.13 -0.10
C MET A 142 -8.70 -7.69 -0.42
N SER A 143 -7.40 -7.41 -0.63
CA SER A 143 -6.93 -6.08 -0.99
C SER A 143 -7.47 -5.65 -2.35
N GLU A 144 -7.41 -6.53 -3.36
CA GLU A 144 -7.95 -6.25 -4.70
C GLU A 144 -9.47 -6.01 -4.65
N ALA A 145 -10.21 -6.83 -3.90
CA ALA A 145 -11.65 -6.63 -3.71
C ALA A 145 -11.98 -5.30 -3.01
N LEU A 146 -11.21 -4.93 -1.97
CA LEU A 146 -11.40 -3.69 -1.23
C LEU A 146 -11.06 -2.44 -2.06
N LEU A 147 -10.10 -2.54 -2.98
CA LEU A 147 -9.71 -1.46 -3.88
C LEU A 147 -10.76 -1.19 -4.98
N ASP A 148 -11.61 -2.17 -5.28
CA ASP A 148 -12.69 -2.09 -6.29
C ASP A 148 -14.03 -1.62 -5.69
N THR A 149 -14.06 -1.32 -4.38
CA THR A 149 -15.25 -0.73 -3.75
C THR A 149 -15.34 0.77 -4.04
N LYS A 150 -16.52 1.36 -3.78
CA LYS A 150 -16.72 2.81 -3.90
C LYS A 150 -15.74 3.58 -3.01
N SER A 151 -15.59 3.18 -1.76
CA SER A 151 -14.66 3.83 -0.83
C SER A 151 -13.19 3.63 -1.23
N GLY A 152 -12.85 2.51 -1.86
CA GLY A 152 -11.55 2.27 -2.48
C GLY A 152 -11.24 3.25 -3.62
N HIS A 153 -12.21 3.49 -4.50
CA HIS A 153 -12.09 4.50 -5.56
C HIS A 153 -12.02 5.94 -5.02
N ASP A 154 -12.82 6.27 -4.00
CA ASP A 154 -12.77 7.57 -3.32
C ASP A 154 -11.36 7.81 -2.73
N LEU A 155 -10.79 6.84 -2.02
CA LEU A 155 -9.42 6.94 -1.50
C LEU A 155 -8.40 7.09 -2.64
N LYS A 156 -8.53 6.32 -3.72
CA LYS A 156 -7.63 6.44 -4.88
C LYS A 156 -7.63 7.86 -5.45
N SER A 157 -8.80 8.50 -5.50
CA SER A 157 -8.92 9.89 -5.95
C SER A 157 -8.31 10.91 -4.99
N GLN A 158 -8.27 10.62 -3.68
CA GLN A 158 -7.79 11.57 -2.67
C GLN A 158 -6.28 11.45 -2.41
N ILE A 159 -5.76 10.23 -2.34
CA ILE A 159 -4.38 9.96 -1.90
C ILE A 159 -3.53 9.24 -2.95
N GLY A 160 -4.10 8.93 -4.11
CA GLY A 160 -3.43 8.27 -5.22
C GLY A 160 -3.28 6.75 -5.05
N GLU A 161 -3.05 6.06 -6.17
CA GLU A 161 -3.09 4.60 -6.25
C GLU A 161 -2.11 3.89 -5.30
N GLY A 162 -0.88 4.40 -5.19
CA GLY A 162 0.15 3.79 -4.35
C GLY A 162 -0.20 3.81 -2.87
N ALA A 163 -0.69 4.94 -2.36
CA ALA A 163 -1.08 5.08 -0.96
C ALA A 163 -2.34 4.27 -0.64
N THR A 164 -3.33 4.25 -1.53
CA THR A 164 -4.54 3.44 -1.37
C THR A 164 -4.22 1.94 -1.33
N LYS A 165 -3.34 1.45 -2.21
CA LYS A 165 -2.85 0.05 -2.17
C LYS A 165 -2.12 -0.28 -0.87
N ALA A 166 -1.25 0.61 -0.40
CA ALA A 166 -0.53 0.41 0.86
C ALA A 166 -1.48 0.38 2.07
N LEU A 167 -2.49 1.26 2.09
CA LEU A 167 -3.52 1.28 3.13
C LEU A 167 -4.38 0.02 3.11
N ALA A 168 -4.82 -0.44 1.92
CA ALA A 168 -5.57 -1.69 1.77
C ALA A 168 -4.82 -2.87 2.38
N GLY A 169 -3.54 -3.04 2.05
CA GLY A 169 -2.72 -4.12 2.59
C GLY A 169 -2.59 -4.08 4.12
N LYS A 170 -2.45 -2.88 4.71
CA LYS A 170 -2.41 -2.74 6.18
C LYS A 170 -3.74 -3.07 6.84
N VAL A 171 -4.85 -2.59 6.29
CA VAL A 171 -6.21 -2.86 6.80
C VAL A 171 -6.52 -4.35 6.72
N VAL A 172 -6.25 -4.99 5.58
CA VAL A 172 -6.45 -6.42 5.39
C VAL A 172 -5.57 -7.24 6.35
N LYS A 173 -4.30 -6.86 6.55
CA LYS A 173 -3.44 -7.55 7.50
C LYS A 173 -3.91 -7.42 8.95
N ALA A 174 -4.49 -6.28 9.32
CA ALA A 174 -4.98 -6.04 10.67
C ALA A 174 -6.32 -6.74 10.96
N PHE A 175 -7.23 -6.79 9.97
CA PHE A 175 -8.62 -7.15 10.20
C PHE A 175 -9.14 -8.31 9.35
N GLY A 176 -8.40 -8.76 8.33
CA GLY A 176 -8.84 -9.76 7.35
C GLY A 176 -8.80 -11.21 7.84
N GLY A 177 -8.15 -11.50 8.98
CA GLY A 177 -8.15 -12.83 9.61
C GLY A 177 -7.43 -13.95 8.82
N GLY A 178 -6.72 -13.61 7.74
CA GLY A 178 -5.98 -14.54 6.89
C GLY A 178 -6.86 -15.58 6.19
N ALA A 179 -6.24 -16.64 5.67
CA ALA A 179 -6.91 -17.70 4.94
C ALA A 179 -8.03 -18.39 5.74
N MET A 180 -7.82 -18.59 7.04
CA MET A 180 -8.84 -19.20 7.92
C MET A 180 -10.03 -18.26 8.14
N GLY A 181 -9.78 -16.96 8.30
CA GLY A 181 -10.83 -15.95 8.38
C GLY A 181 -11.67 -15.93 7.11
N VAL A 182 -11.02 -15.91 5.94
CA VAL A 182 -11.71 -15.94 4.63
C VAL A 182 -12.49 -17.24 4.43
N LYS A 183 -11.94 -18.41 4.82
CA LYS A 183 -12.67 -19.68 4.76
C LYS A 183 -14.00 -19.60 5.51
N ASN A 184 -13.99 -19.05 6.71
CA ASN A 184 -15.16 -18.96 7.58
C ASN A 184 -16.14 -17.86 7.14
N ASN A 185 -15.62 -16.80 6.54
CA ASN A 185 -16.42 -15.70 6.00
C ASN A 185 -15.78 -15.14 4.72
N PRO A 186 -16.19 -15.62 3.53
CA PRO A 186 -15.67 -15.13 2.26
C PRO A 186 -15.97 -13.64 2.00
N ASN A 187 -16.99 -13.08 2.65
CA ASN A 187 -17.38 -11.67 2.55
C ASN A 187 -16.58 -10.75 3.49
N THR A 188 -15.54 -11.25 4.17
CA THR A 188 -14.71 -10.47 5.09
C THR A 188 -14.21 -9.16 4.45
N ALA A 189 -13.84 -9.17 3.16
CA ALA A 189 -13.41 -7.96 2.45
C ALA A 189 -14.47 -6.84 2.44
N MET A 190 -15.75 -7.16 2.21
CA MET A 190 -16.85 -6.18 2.26
C MET A 190 -17.05 -5.62 3.68
N GLY A 191 -16.83 -6.46 4.69
CA GLY A 191 -16.86 -6.00 6.10
C GLY A 191 -15.77 -4.98 6.43
N LEU A 192 -14.67 -4.94 5.66
CA LEU A 192 -13.60 -3.96 5.84
C LEU A 192 -13.89 -2.62 5.13
N GLU A 193 -14.90 -2.54 4.27
CA GLU A 193 -15.23 -1.30 3.55
C GLU A 193 -15.56 -0.15 4.51
N VAL A 194 -16.19 -0.45 5.65
CA VAL A 194 -16.48 0.55 6.70
C VAL A 194 -15.22 1.26 7.23
N VAL A 195 -14.07 0.58 7.21
CA VAL A 195 -12.79 1.16 7.62
C VAL A 195 -12.33 2.20 6.59
N PHE A 196 -12.51 1.90 5.29
CA PHE A 196 -12.23 2.84 4.20
C PHE A 196 -13.20 4.01 4.20
N GLU A 197 -14.50 3.78 4.41
CA GLU A 197 -15.49 4.86 4.53
C GLU A 197 -15.15 5.84 5.66
N THR A 198 -14.71 5.30 6.81
CA THR A 198 -14.27 6.11 7.95
C THR A 198 -13.04 6.96 7.58
N GLU A 199 -12.05 6.37 6.91
CA GLU A 199 -10.87 7.10 6.45
C GLU A 199 -11.26 8.19 5.46
N VAL A 200 -12.04 7.88 4.41
CA VAL A 200 -12.53 8.84 3.42
C VAL A 200 -13.21 10.03 4.09
N LYS A 201 -14.10 9.78 5.06
CA LYS A 201 -14.78 10.84 5.81
C LYS A 201 -13.77 11.75 6.52
N ASN A 202 -12.78 11.18 7.20
CA ASN A 202 -11.78 11.96 7.95
C ASN A 202 -10.88 12.77 7.00
N LEU A 203 -10.43 12.18 5.89
CA LEU A 203 -9.64 12.87 4.88
C LEU A 203 -10.43 14.01 4.22
N LYS A 204 -11.70 13.78 3.84
CA LYS A 204 -12.57 14.83 3.27
C LYS A 204 -12.80 15.99 4.25
N ALA A 205 -12.96 15.71 5.54
CA ALA A 205 -13.13 16.75 6.55
C ALA A 205 -11.89 17.65 6.67
N ALA A 206 -10.69 17.06 6.72
CA ALA A 206 -9.43 17.81 6.71
C ALA A 206 -9.27 18.59 5.39
N GLN A 207 -9.59 17.96 4.27
CA GLN A 207 -9.48 18.55 2.93
C GLN A 207 -10.33 19.81 2.78
N ALA A 208 -11.60 19.73 3.18
CA ALA A 208 -12.52 20.86 3.10
C ALA A 208 -12.03 22.08 3.90
N HIS A 209 -11.35 21.85 5.03
CA HIS A 209 -10.75 22.92 5.81
C HIS A 209 -9.52 23.51 5.12
N ILE A 210 -8.55 22.67 4.77
CA ILE A 210 -7.22 23.09 4.28
C ILE A 210 -7.31 23.71 2.90
N GLU A 211 -7.97 23.06 1.94
CA GLU A 211 -8.16 23.64 0.60
C GLU A 211 -9.08 24.87 0.63
N GLY A 212 -9.98 24.94 1.62
CA GLY A 212 -10.80 26.12 1.87
C GLY A 212 -10.00 27.38 2.24
N LEU A 213 -8.75 27.24 2.70
CA LEU A 213 -7.86 28.38 2.99
C LEU A 213 -7.46 29.15 1.74
N ALA A 214 -7.39 28.50 0.57
CA ALA A 214 -7.05 29.16 -0.69
C ALA A 214 -8.07 30.23 -1.10
N ASN A 215 -9.31 30.13 -0.59
CA ASN A 215 -10.39 31.08 -0.85
C ASN A 215 -10.56 32.13 0.26
N LYS A 216 -9.63 32.20 1.23
CA LYS A 216 -9.68 33.15 2.35
C LYS A 216 -8.57 34.17 2.21
N ASP A 217 -8.83 35.39 2.70
CA ASP A 217 -7.77 36.37 2.91
C ASP A 217 -6.95 35.97 4.14
N LEU A 218 -5.79 35.36 3.90
CA LEU A 218 -4.87 34.95 4.95
C LEU A 218 -4.06 36.11 5.53
N SER A 219 -4.21 37.33 5.00
CA SER A 219 -3.52 38.53 5.48
C SER A 219 -4.32 39.38 6.46
N SER A 220 -5.52 38.95 6.84
CA SER A 220 -6.39 39.66 7.80
C SER A 220 -7.01 38.74 8.85
N GLY A 221 -7.57 39.37 9.90
CA GLY A 221 -8.21 38.67 11.02
C GLY A 221 -7.27 37.69 11.72
N VAL A 222 -7.84 36.57 12.20
CA VAL A 222 -7.11 35.55 12.97
C VAL A 222 -5.94 34.93 12.20
N TYR A 223 -5.97 34.94 10.87
CA TYR A 223 -4.91 34.37 10.03
C TYR A 223 -3.66 35.26 9.96
N ALA A 224 -3.79 36.54 10.32
CA ALA A 224 -2.69 37.51 10.41
C ALA A 224 -2.21 37.76 11.85
N ASP A 225 -2.81 37.09 12.84
CA ASP A 225 -2.38 37.22 14.23
C ASP A 225 -0.92 36.79 14.37
N SER A 226 -0.09 37.68 14.90
CA SER A 226 1.34 37.45 15.10
C SER A 226 1.69 37.32 16.58
N LEU A 227 2.69 36.49 16.86
CA LEU A 227 3.23 36.33 18.21
C LEU A 227 4.16 37.50 18.53
N ALA A 228 3.95 38.14 19.68
CA ALA A 228 4.81 39.24 20.13
C ALA A 228 6.27 38.80 20.31
N GLU A 229 7.23 39.63 19.86
CA GLU A 229 8.67 39.35 19.87
C GLU A 229 9.20 38.91 21.24
N ASP A 230 8.74 39.55 22.31
CA ASP A 230 9.15 39.24 23.69
C ASP A 230 8.79 37.80 24.12
N LYS A 231 7.88 37.14 23.42
CA LYS A 231 7.45 35.77 23.74
C LYS A 231 8.40 34.70 23.25
N PHE A 232 9.14 34.92 22.16
CA PHE A 232 10.01 33.91 21.56
C PHE A 232 11.45 34.38 21.34
N ASN A 233 11.69 35.67 21.08
CA ASN A 233 12.99 36.24 20.76
C ASN A 233 13.63 36.94 21.97
N LYS A 234 14.02 36.15 22.98
CA LYS A 234 14.53 36.69 24.26
C LYS A 234 15.84 37.48 24.14
N THR A 235 16.62 37.23 23.09
CA THR A 235 17.90 37.89 22.81
C THR A 235 17.73 39.18 22.00
N GLY A 236 16.53 39.46 21.47
CA GLY A 236 16.25 40.68 20.70
C GLY A 236 16.94 40.71 19.33
N THR A 237 17.16 39.55 18.71
CA THR A 237 17.76 39.45 17.36
C THR A 237 16.86 40.09 16.31
N THR A 238 17.43 40.77 15.33
CA THR A 238 16.68 41.40 14.24
C THR A 238 16.74 40.62 12.92
N ASN A 239 17.68 39.67 12.81
CA ASN A 239 17.83 38.83 11.63
C ASN A 239 16.64 37.85 11.51
N ASN A 240 15.99 37.81 10.35
CA ASN A 240 14.80 36.95 10.13
C ASN A 240 15.09 35.47 10.33
N LEU A 241 16.28 34.97 9.94
CA LEU A 241 16.67 33.57 10.14
C LEU A 241 16.78 33.22 11.64
N GLU A 242 17.41 34.10 12.42
CA GLU A 242 17.57 33.91 13.87
C GLU A 242 16.22 34.01 14.60
N ARG A 243 15.38 34.96 14.20
CA ARG A 243 14.00 35.10 14.71
C ARG A 243 13.16 33.86 14.39
N ALA A 244 13.24 33.34 13.18
CA ALA A 244 12.54 32.13 12.76
C ALA A 244 12.98 30.90 13.57
N ALA A 245 14.30 30.72 13.74
CA ALA A 245 14.83 29.65 14.57
C ALA A 245 14.34 29.76 16.02
N ALA A 246 14.41 30.96 16.62
CA ALA A 246 13.94 31.21 17.98
C ALA A 246 12.44 30.88 18.15
N TRP A 247 11.61 31.21 17.16
CA TRP A 247 10.18 30.90 17.18
C TRP A 247 9.92 29.38 17.15
N ILE A 248 10.57 28.63 16.24
CA ILE A 248 10.41 27.17 16.15
C ILE A 248 10.90 26.48 17.42
N ILE A 249 12.06 26.90 17.94
CA ILE A 249 12.66 26.33 19.16
C ILE A 249 11.76 26.62 20.37
N ASN A 250 11.23 27.83 20.50
CA ASN A 250 10.32 28.18 21.59
C ASN A 250 9.00 27.37 21.53
N ALA A 251 8.50 27.11 20.33
CA ALA A 251 7.30 26.30 20.13
C ALA A 251 7.54 24.78 20.24
N SER A 252 8.81 24.34 20.28
CA SER A 252 9.20 22.93 20.39
C SER A 252 9.63 22.60 21.81
N THR A 253 9.27 21.43 22.32
CA THR A 253 9.59 20.99 23.70
C THR A 253 11.03 20.48 23.87
N SER A 254 11.83 20.42 22.81
CA SER A 254 13.17 19.82 22.79
C SER A 254 14.26 20.86 23.09
N LYS A 255 15.09 20.63 24.13
CA LYS A 255 16.19 21.54 24.53
C LYS A 255 17.57 21.00 24.12
N GLY A 256 18.50 21.91 23.78
CA GLY A 256 19.94 21.65 23.67
C GLY A 256 20.42 21.39 22.24
N ASN A 257 20.58 20.13 21.85
CA ASN A 257 21.19 19.73 20.57
C ASN A 257 20.30 19.94 19.35
N ASP A 258 19.00 20.14 19.57
CA ASP A 258 18.01 20.30 18.50
C ASP A 258 17.96 21.73 17.94
N ALA A 259 18.38 22.73 18.73
CA ALA A 259 18.36 24.13 18.35
C ALA A 259 19.36 24.46 17.22
N ASP A 260 20.60 23.96 17.35
CA ASP A 260 21.63 24.15 16.33
C ASP A 260 21.25 23.45 15.02
N ASN A 261 20.66 22.25 15.12
CA ASN A 261 20.15 21.51 13.96
C ASN A 261 19.02 22.26 13.26
N ILE A 262 18.03 22.77 14.00
CA ILE A 262 16.92 23.58 13.44
C ILE A 262 17.47 24.81 12.71
N THR A 263 18.39 25.54 13.35
CA THR A 263 19.00 26.75 12.76
C THR A 263 19.78 26.43 11.49
N ALA A 264 20.56 25.35 11.50
CA ALA A 264 21.32 24.90 10.34
C ALA A 264 20.40 24.48 9.18
N LEU A 265 19.33 23.75 9.47
CA LEU A 265 18.34 23.33 8.46
C LEU A 265 17.60 24.52 7.86
N LEU A 266 17.17 25.49 8.67
CA LEU A 266 16.56 26.73 8.17
C LEU A 266 17.53 27.46 7.24
N LYS A 267 18.80 27.60 7.64
CA LYS A 267 19.82 28.29 6.84
C LYS A 267 20.04 27.59 5.49
N GLU A 268 20.14 26.27 5.52
CA GLU A 268 20.31 25.46 4.32
C GLU A 268 19.11 25.55 3.38
N TYR A 269 17.89 25.33 3.89
CA TYR A 269 16.68 25.27 3.06
C TYR A 269 16.16 26.63 2.62
N ALA A 270 16.47 27.71 3.35
CA ALA A 270 16.20 29.07 2.89
C ALA A 270 17.10 29.47 1.70
N ALA A 271 18.32 28.91 1.61
CA ALA A 271 19.30 29.26 0.58
C ALA A 271 19.43 28.24 -0.56
N ASN A 272 18.87 27.03 -0.42
CA ASN A 272 18.91 26.00 -1.45
C ASN A 272 17.69 26.06 -2.38
N ASP A 273 17.82 25.46 -3.57
CA ASP A 273 16.76 25.40 -4.58
C ASP A 273 15.85 24.18 -4.43
N LYS A 274 15.80 23.55 -3.25
CA LYS A 274 14.93 22.38 -3.06
C LYS A 274 13.46 22.81 -3.11
N ASP A 275 12.69 22.15 -3.97
CA ASP A 275 11.25 22.38 -4.10
C ASP A 275 10.51 21.92 -2.83
N LEU A 276 9.77 22.84 -2.19
CA LEU A 276 8.93 22.52 -1.03
C LEU A 276 7.60 21.87 -1.44
N LEU A 277 7.27 21.92 -2.73
CA LEU A 277 6.12 21.27 -3.35
C LEU A 277 6.47 19.87 -3.90
N ASN A 278 7.40 19.18 -3.22
CA ASN A 278 7.82 17.82 -3.52
C ASN A 278 7.90 16.99 -2.22
N MET A 279 7.19 15.86 -2.18
CA MET A 279 7.05 15.07 -0.96
C MET A 279 8.35 14.37 -0.55
N ASP A 280 9.18 13.97 -1.51
CA ASP A 280 10.48 13.34 -1.20
C ASP A 280 11.43 14.34 -0.54
N ASN A 281 11.45 15.59 -1.01
CA ASN A 281 12.19 16.67 -0.37
C ASN A 281 11.68 16.95 1.06
N LEU A 282 10.36 16.92 1.27
CA LEU A 282 9.77 17.08 2.60
C LEU A 282 10.13 15.91 3.54
N LYS A 283 10.15 14.67 3.03
CA LYS A 283 10.55 13.49 3.80
C LYS A 283 12.03 13.52 4.18
N GLU A 284 12.89 14.03 3.29
CA GLU A 284 14.30 14.25 3.60
C GLU A 284 14.48 15.30 4.71
N LEU A 285 13.81 16.45 4.58
CA LEU A 285 13.86 17.50 5.60
C LEU A 285 13.31 16.99 6.94
N HIS A 286 12.16 16.30 6.93
CA HIS A 286 11.56 15.74 8.13
C HIS A 286 12.48 14.75 8.85
N ALA A 287 13.14 13.85 8.10
CA ALA A 287 14.07 12.88 8.68
C ALA A 287 15.26 13.53 9.39
N ARG A 288 15.71 14.71 8.92
CA ARG A 288 16.79 15.49 9.55
C ARG A 288 16.28 16.39 10.67
N ALA A 289 15.07 16.93 10.56
CA ALA A 289 14.47 17.82 11.54
C ALA A 289 13.91 17.08 12.76
N VAL A 290 13.55 15.80 12.62
CA VAL A 290 12.97 14.98 13.69
C VAL A 290 13.63 13.59 13.68
N PRO A 291 14.87 13.47 14.20
CA PRO A 291 15.58 12.21 14.20
C PRO A 291 14.95 11.19 15.16
N ASN A 292 15.16 9.90 14.88
CA ASN A 292 14.79 8.77 15.75
C ASN A 292 13.28 8.58 16.00
N ILE A 293 12.41 8.95 15.05
CA ILE A 293 10.98 8.64 15.16
C ILE A 293 10.71 7.14 14.94
N GLU A 294 9.95 6.54 15.84
CA GLU A 294 9.26 5.27 15.58
C GLU A 294 8.17 5.48 14.53
N ARG A 295 8.33 4.86 13.36
CA ARG A 295 7.43 5.00 12.21
C ARG A 295 6.33 3.94 12.23
N ASP A 296 5.70 3.77 13.39
CA ASP A 296 4.64 2.79 13.53
C ASP A 296 3.42 3.20 12.72
N TYR A 297 2.83 2.22 12.06
CA TYR A 297 1.62 2.42 11.29
C TYR A 297 0.46 2.76 12.22
N ARG A 298 -0.06 3.97 12.09
CA ARG A 298 -1.36 4.37 12.65
C ARG A 298 -2.44 4.09 11.62
N GLY A 299 -3.40 3.24 11.96
CA GLY A 299 -4.56 2.93 11.12
C GLY A 299 -5.69 3.96 11.21
N PRO A 300 -6.74 3.82 10.37
CA PRO A 300 -7.92 4.69 10.43
C PRO A 300 -8.59 4.69 11.80
N ALA A 301 -9.08 5.85 12.25
CA ALA A 301 -9.69 6.04 13.55
C ALA A 301 -11.13 5.47 13.62
N THR A 302 -11.27 4.14 13.72
CA THR A 302 -12.56 3.44 13.74
C THR A 302 -13.25 3.43 15.12
N ALA A 303 -12.52 3.71 16.20
CA ALA A 303 -13.02 3.70 17.59
C ALA A 303 -13.46 5.09 18.10
N GLY A 304 -13.67 6.05 17.19
CA GLY A 304 -13.89 7.46 17.52
C GLY A 304 -12.64 8.31 17.29
N GLY A 305 -12.85 9.60 17.05
CA GLY A 305 -11.82 10.53 16.57
C GLY A 305 -11.92 10.80 15.07
N ALA A 306 -11.14 11.77 14.60
CA ALA A 306 -11.13 12.21 13.19
C ALA A 306 -9.72 12.19 12.59
N LEU A 307 -8.77 11.55 13.28
CA LEU A 307 -7.37 11.56 12.87
C LEU A 307 -7.18 10.64 11.65
N PRO A 308 -6.57 11.14 10.56
CA PRO A 308 -6.17 10.31 9.43
C PRO A 308 -5.22 9.17 9.85
N SER A 309 -5.31 8.06 9.13
CA SER A 309 -4.25 7.06 9.16
C SER A 309 -2.92 7.67 8.72
N SER A 310 -1.81 7.11 9.17
CA SER A 310 -0.46 7.57 8.77
C SER A 310 -0.27 7.58 7.25
N ILE A 311 -0.78 6.57 6.54
CA ILE A 311 -0.71 6.48 5.07
C ILE A 311 -1.66 7.49 4.40
N GLY A 312 -2.88 7.62 4.91
CA GLY A 312 -3.86 8.57 4.39
C GLY A 312 -3.41 10.02 4.56
N GLY A 313 -2.87 10.37 5.73
CA GLY A 313 -2.33 11.69 6.01
C GLY A 313 -1.13 12.04 5.12
N GLU A 314 -0.15 11.14 4.98
CA GLU A 314 0.99 11.33 4.07
C GLU A 314 0.52 11.51 2.62
N GLY A 315 -0.44 10.70 2.18
CA GLY A 315 -1.01 10.78 0.84
C GLY A 315 -1.76 12.08 0.57
N MET A 316 -2.53 12.59 1.54
CA MET A 316 -3.21 13.89 1.43
C MET A 316 -2.21 15.05 1.39
N LEU A 317 -1.16 15.02 2.22
CA LEU A 317 -0.11 16.02 2.16
C LEU A 317 0.54 16.01 0.78
N LYS A 318 0.93 14.85 0.26
CA LYS A 318 1.52 14.70 -1.07
C LYS A 318 0.61 15.29 -2.15
N GLN A 319 -0.66 14.91 -2.18
CA GLN A 319 -1.63 15.42 -3.16
C GLN A 319 -1.82 16.94 -3.03
N HIS A 320 -1.80 17.47 -1.82
CA HIS A 320 -1.91 18.89 -1.57
C HIS A 320 -0.73 19.68 -2.16
N ILE A 321 0.50 19.23 -1.92
CA ILE A 321 1.69 19.96 -2.36
C ILE A 321 2.06 19.70 -3.84
N GLU A 322 1.85 18.49 -4.35
CA GLU A 322 2.22 18.11 -5.72
C GLU A 322 1.08 18.28 -6.72
N GLY A 323 -0.17 18.32 -6.26
CA GLY A 323 -1.35 18.54 -7.08
C GLY A 323 -1.97 19.90 -6.80
N PHE A 324 -2.68 20.04 -5.68
CA PHE A 324 -3.54 21.20 -5.40
C PHE A 324 -2.81 22.54 -5.48
N LEU A 325 -1.67 22.71 -4.79
CA LEU A 325 -0.91 23.96 -4.78
C LEU A 325 -0.17 24.25 -6.09
N LYS A 326 0.09 23.22 -6.93
CA LYS A 326 0.67 23.41 -8.27
C LYS A 326 -0.39 23.82 -9.29
N GLU A 327 -1.58 23.23 -9.19
CA GLU A 327 -2.72 23.55 -10.05
C GLU A 327 -3.40 24.87 -9.65
N ASN A 328 -3.34 25.23 -8.36
CA ASN A 328 -3.88 26.46 -7.81
C ASN A 328 -2.78 27.22 -7.05
N PRO A 329 -1.83 27.86 -7.77
CA PRO A 329 -0.74 28.59 -7.13
C PRO A 329 -1.27 29.69 -6.20
N VAL A 330 -0.70 29.76 -5.01
CA VAL A 330 -0.96 30.83 -4.04
C VAL A 330 0.14 31.88 -4.11
N ALA A 331 -0.11 33.07 -3.55
CA ALA A 331 0.93 34.08 -3.44
C ALA A 331 2.08 33.59 -2.53
N ASP A 332 3.32 33.96 -2.84
CA ASP A 332 4.51 33.52 -2.08
C ASP A 332 4.40 33.82 -0.58
N LYS A 333 3.82 34.97 -0.22
CA LYS A 333 3.53 35.38 1.16
C LYS A 333 2.55 34.46 1.92
N ASP A 334 1.77 33.67 1.20
CA ASP A 334 0.73 32.78 1.74
C ASP A 334 1.14 31.30 1.63
N LEU A 335 2.15 30.97 0.83
CA LEU A 335 2.67 29.61 0.64
C LEU A 335 3.05 28.97 1.97
N GLY A 336 3.77 29.69 2.84
CA GLY A 336 4.16 29.19 4.15
C GLY A 336 2.97 28.73 4.99
N LYS A 337 1.85 29.48 4.93
CA LYS A 337 0.62 29.17 5.68
C LYS A 337 -0.07 27.93 5.13
N GLN A 338 -0.08 27.76 3.81
CA GLN A 338 -0.62 26.54 3.17
C GLN A 338 0.21 25.31 3.52
N LEU A 339 1.54 25.40 3.46
CA LEU A 339 2.43 24.30 3.85
C LEU A 339 2.26 23.92 5.33
N PHE A 340 2.15 24.93 6.21
CA PHE A 340 1.89 24.72 7.63
C PHE A 340 0.55 24.00 7.87
N ALA A 341 -0.52 24.50 7.25
CA ALA A 341 -1.86 23.93 7.34
C ALA A 341 -1.90 22.48 6.82
N GLY A 342 -1.30 22.23 5.66
CA GLY A 342 -1.25 20.91 5.03
C GLY A 342 -0.51 19.88 5.88
N VAL A 343 0.70 20.18 6.36
CA VAL A 343 1.49 19.23 7.15
C VAL A 343 0.77 18.84 8.44
N ILE A 344 0.28 19.83 9.18
CA ILE A 344 -0.31 19.59 10.50
C ILE A 344 -1.73 19.06 10.35
N GLY A 345 -2.59 19.73 9.57
CA GLY A 345 -4.00 19.40 9.46
C GLY A 345 -4.27 18.04 8.79
N TYR A 346 -3.45 17.61 7.84
CA TYR A 346 -3.53 16.24 7.31
C TYR A 346 -2.78 15.20 8.14
N HIS A 347 -1.98 15.62 9.13
CA HIS A 347 -1.04 14.75 9.84
C HIS A 347 -0.14 13.96 8.87
N GLY A 348 0.56 14.71 7.99
CA GLY A 348 1.37 14.14 6.90
C GLY A 348 2.55 13.26 7.33
N PHE A 349 2.95 13.34 8.60
CA PHE A 349 3.97 12.49 9.20
C PHE A 349 3.43 11.78 10.46
N THR A 350 4.05 10.66 10.83
CA THR A 350 3.66 9.90 12.04
C THR A 350 3.88 10.71 13.32
N ASP A 351 4.95 11.49 13.37
CA ASP A 351 5.30 12.39 14.46
C ASP A 351 6.03 13.64 13.92
N GLY A 352 6.14 14.68 14.74
CA GLY A 352 6.90 15.90 14.41
C GLY A 352 6.18 16.85 13.45
N ASN A 353 4.88 16.66 13.19
CA ASN A 353 4.10 17.52 12.30
C ASN A 353 4.17 19.00 12.69
N GLY A 354 4.08 19.32 13.99
CA GLY A 354 4.17 20.70 14.47
C GLY A 354 5.52 21.35 14.19
N ARG A 355 6.62 20.61 14.33
CA ARG A 355 7.96 21.11 13.98
C ARG A 355 8.10 21.28 12.47
N MET A 356 7.70 20.29 11.71
CA MET A 356 7.80 20.30 10.26
C MET A 356 6.94 21.41 9.62
N GLY A 357 5.70 21.60 10.09
CA GLY A 357 4.83 22.67 9.62
C GLY A 357 5.43 24.05 9.89
N ARG A 358 5.96 24.30 11.09
CA ARG A 358 6.63 25.57 11.42
C ARG A 358 7.93 25.76 10.63
N MET A 359 8.68 24.69 10.40
CA MET A 359 9.89 24.71 9.56
C MET A 359 9.57 25.15 8.14
N LEU A 360 8.54 24.55 7.51
CA LEU A 360 8.13 24.94 6.16
C LEU A 360 7.56 26.35 6.07
N TYR A 361 6.78 26.76 7.07
CA TYR A 361 6.32 28.15 7.20
C TYR A 361 7.51 29.11 7.18
N ALA A 362 8.49 28.87 8.04
CA ALA A 362 9.68 29.71 8.15
C ALA A 362 10.52 29.71 6.87
N ILE A 363 10.74 28.54 6.23
CA ILE A 363 11.52 28.48 4.98
C ILE A 363 10.83 29.30 3.88
N ALA A 364 9.51 29.18 3.73
CA ALA A 364 8.76 29.95 2.72
C ALA A 364 8.83 31.46 2.98
N GLU A 365 8.67 31.90 4.22
CA GLU A 365 8.85 33.30 4.62
C GLU A 365 10.27 33.81 4.32
N LEU A 366 11.30 33.04 4.70
CA LEU A 366 12.70 33.42 4.51
C LEU A 366 13.08 33.51 3.03
N ARG A 367 12.55 32.62 2.18
CA ARG A 367 12.71 32.69 0.72
C ARG A 367 12.03 33.92 0.12
N ASN A 368 11.09 34.52 0.84
CA ASN A 368 10.39 35.76 0.51
C ASN A 368 10.95 36.99 1.27
N ASP A 369 12.17 36.89 1.82
CA ASP A 369 12.86 37.94 2.59
C ASP A 369 12.02 38.50 3.78
N SER A 370 11.15 37.67 4.35
CA SER A 370 10.29 38.03 5.48
C SER A 370 10.39 37.02 6.62
N PHE A 371 9.87 37.40 7.79
CA PHE A 371 9.49 36.46 8.82
C PHE A 371 8.47 37.09 9.78
N THR A 372 7.24 36.56 9.75
CA THR A 372 6.17 36.93 10.70
C THR A 372 5.80 35.74 11.58
N PRO A 373 6.11 35.74 12.88
CA PRO A 373 5.83 34.59 13.75
C PRO A 373 4.31 34.42 13.94
N LEU A 374 3.76 33.24 13.61
CA LEU A 374 2.33 32.97 13.81
C LEU A 374 1.98 32.93 15.30
N ALA A 375 0.87 33.58 15.68
CA ALA A 375 0.26 33.39 16.98
C ALA A 375 -0.43 32.01 17.06
N LEU A 376 -0.67 31.51 18.28
CA LEU A 376 -1.38 30.25 18.48
C LEU A 376 -2.79 30.26 17.85
N SER A 377 -3.50 31.39 17.88
CA SER A 377 -4.80 31.55 17.23
C SER A 377 -4.74 31.37 15.71
N ALA A 378 -3.70 31.91 15.07
CA ALA A 378 -3.43 31.73 13.66
C ALA A 378 -3.10 30.28 13.34
N GLU A 379 -2.20 29.65 14.13
CA GLU A 379 -1.85 28.24 13.96
C GLU A 379 -3.11 27.35 14.01
N LEU A 380 -3.91 27.45 15.06
CA LEU A 380 -5.15 26.68 15.24
C LEU A 380 -6.14 26.90 14.09
N SER A 381 -6.24 28.13 13.60
CA SER A 381 -7.16 28.48 12.51
C SER A 381 -6.69 27.98 11.14
N LEU A 382 -5.38 27.79 10.95
CA LEU A 382 -4.78 27.27 9.72
C LEU A 382 -4.86 25.74 9.66
N HIS A 383 -4.47 25.03 10.73
CA HIS A 383 -4.44 23.56 10.67
C HIS A 383 -5.79 22.92 11.05
N GLY A 384 -6.71 23.65 11.68
CA GLY A 384 -8.10 23.22 11.88
C GLY A 384 -8.31 22.07 12.88
N ILE A 385 -7.27 21.70 13.62
CA ILE A 385 -7.32 20.65 14.66
C ILE A 385 -7.77 21.31 15.95
N LYS A 386 -8.73 20.67 16.62
CA LYS A 386 -9.33 21.12 17.89
C LYS A 386 -8.88 20.27 19.06
#